data_AF-A0A8J5RI75-F1
#
_entry.id   AF-A0A8J5RI75-F1
#
_cell.length_a   1.000
_cell.length_b   1.000
_cell.length_c   1.000
_cell.angle_alpha   90.00
_cell.angle_beta   90.00
_cell.angle_gamma   90.00
#
_symmetry.space_group_name_H-M   'P 1'
#
loop_
_entity.id
_entity.type
_entity.pdbx_description
1 polymer ?
#
loop_
_entity_poly.entity_id
_entity_poly.type
_entity_poly.pdbx_seq_one_letter_code
_entity_poly.pdbx_strand_id
1 'polypeptide(L)'
;MSLTESVAEKMLSAWFTFLLYKFMRECAGEPLYMLFRAMKQQVDKGPVDAISSEARYSLSEEKLIRQSIDFKAMVSDITQAITLFIKLINQLLYKL
;
A
#
# COMPACT_ATOMS: atom_id res chain seq x y z
N MET A 1 1.42 -16.88 -23.25
CA MET A 1 1.89 -16.91 -24.66
C MET A 1 1.20 -15.73 -25.33
N SER A 2 1.81 -14.60 -25.67
CA SER A 2 3.18 -14.17 -26.08
C SER A 2 3.57 -12.87 -25.31
N LEU A 3 4.81 -12.38 -25.17
CA LEU A 3 5.98 -12.32 -26.04
C LEU A 3 7.26 -12.81 -25.33
N THR A 4 8.17 -13.41 -26.09
CA THR A 4 9.58 -13.48 -25.70
C THR A 4 10.12 -12.05 -25.69
N GLU A 5 10.30 -11.45 -24.51
CA GLU A 5 10.89 -10.11 -24.38
C GLU A 5 12.26 -10.09 -25.07
N SER A 6 12.44 -9.18 -26.03
CA SER A 6 13.72 -9.01 -26.70
C SER A 6 14.77 -8.44 -25.75
N VAL A 7 16.05 -8.70 -26.00
CA VAL A 7 17.15 -8.07 -25.25
C VAL A 7 17.04 -6.54 -25.32
N ALA A 8 16.62 -6.00 -26.47
CA ALA A 8 16.43 -4.58 -26.66
C ALA A 8 15.35 -4.00 -25.74
N GLU A 9 14.22 -4.68 -25.56
CA GLU A 9 13.13 -4.26 -24.65
C GLU A 9 13.59 -4.23 -23.19
N LYS A 10 14.35 -5.25 -22.76
CA LYS A 10 14.92 -5.29 -21.40
C LYS A 10 15.94 -4.18 -21.18
N MET A 11 16.83 -3.95 -22.15
CA MET A 11 17.80 -2.86 -22.08
C MET A 11 17.13 -1.50 -22.05
N LEU A 12 16.07 -1.29 -22.85
CA LEU A 12 15.30 -0.05 -22.85
C LEU A 12 14.62 0.20 -21.49
N SER A 13 14.06 -0.85 -20.88
CA SER A 13 13.43 -0.76 -19.55
C SER A 13 14.46 -0.42 -18.45
N ALA A 14 15.64 -1.06 -18.50
CA ALA A 14 16.75 -0.73 -17.60
C ALA A 14 17.23 0.71 -17.82
N TRP A 15 17.32 1.16 -19.07
CA TRP A 15 17.73 2.53 -19.40
C TRP A 15 16.74 3.56 -18.85
N PHE A 16 15.43 3.36 -19.02
CA PHE A 16 14.42 4.23 -18.41
C PHE A 16 14.53 4.27 -16.89
N THR A 17 14.82 3.14 -16.25
CA THR A 17 15.02 3.10 -14.79
C THR A 17 16.14 4.05 -14.35
N PHE A 18 17.27 4.08 -15.05
CA PHE A 18 18.36 5.01 -14.75
C PHE A 18 17.98 6.46 -15.03
N LEU A 19 17.37 6.73 -16.19
CA LEU A 19 17.02 8.10 -16.60
C LEU A 19 15.96 8.72 -15.66
N LEU A 20 15.03 7.92 -15.16
CA LEU A 20 13.92 8.38 -14.32
C LEU A 20 14.23 8.33 -12.82
N TYR A 21 15.37 7.79 -12.39
CA TYR A 21 15.69 7.65 -10.97
C TYR A 21 15.59 8.97 -10.20
N LYS A 22 16.14 10.07 -10.75
CA LYS A 22 16.08 11.39 -10.10
C LYS A 22 14.64 11.88 -9.94
N PHE A 23 13.84 11.78 -11.00
CA PHE A 23 12.42 12.15 -10.98
C PHE A 23 11.61 11.30 -9.99
N MET A 24 11.86 9.99 -9.96
CA MET A 24 11.21 9.09 -9.00
C MET A 24 11.56 9.46 -7.57
N ARG A 25 12.82 9.78 -7.28
CA ARG A 25 13.25 10.15 -5.93
C ARG A 25 12.71 11.51 -5.49
N GLU A 26 12.68 12.50 -6.37
CA GLU A 26 12.44 13.90 -6.01
C GLU A 26 10.98 14.35 -6.21
N CYS A 27 10.21 13.66 -7.07
CA CYS A 27 8.85 14.08 -7.41
C CYS A 27 7.80 12.98 -7.21
N ALA A 28 8.01 11.81 -7.82
CA ALA A 28 6.93 10.81 -7.92
C ALA A 28 6.92 9.79 -6.77
N GLY A 29 8.04 9.59 -6.08
CA GLY A 29 8.23 8.51 -5.11
C GLY A 29 7.35 8.65 -3.88
N GLU A 30 7.26 9.85 -3.30
CA GLU A 30 6.42 10.09 -2.13
C GLU A 30 4.92 9.92 -2.42
N PRO A 31 4.34 10.51 -3.49
CA PRO A 31 2.95 10.26 -3.88
C PRO A 31 2.65 8.77 -4.14
N LEU A 32 3.54 8.06 -4.84
CA LEU A 32 3.38 6.63 -5.11
C LEU A 32 3.45 5.80 -3.83
N TYR A 33 4.35 6.14 -2.91
CA TYR A 33 4.44 5.49 -1.62
C TYR A 33 3.18 5.72 -0.77
N MET A 34 2.67 6.96 -0.74
CA MET A 34 1.42 7.27 -0.05
C MET A 34 0.24 6.48 -0.61
N LEU A 35 0.13 6.38 -1.93
CA LEU A 35 -0.90 5.57 -2.58
C LEU A 35 -0.80 4.10 -2.17
N PHE A 36 0.41 3.52 -2.24
CA PHE A 36 0.66 2.16 -1.80
C PHE A 36 0.26 1.95 -0.33
N ARG A 37 0.64 2.87 0.56
CA ARG A 37 0.30 2.80 1.99
C ARG A 37 -1.21 2.91 2.23
N ALA A 38 -1.90 3.79 1.51
CA ALA A 38 -3.35 3.94 1.60
C ALA A 38 -4.08 2.67 1.14
N MET A 39 -3.64 2.07 0.03
CA MET A 39 -4.19 0.80 -0.45
C MET A 39 -3.93 -0.33 0.55
N LYS A 40 -2.70 -0.49 1.03
CA LYS A 40 -2.34 -1.53 2.01
C LYS A 40 -3.15 -1.37 3.29
N GLN A 41 -3.27 -0.14 3.81
CA GLN A 41 -4.10 0.14 4.97
C GLN A 41 -5.57 -0.20 4.73
N GLN A 42 -6.10 0.05 3.52
CA GLN A 42 -7.48 -0.28 3.20
C GLN A 42 -7.72 -1.79 3.13
N VAL A 43 -6.78 -2.54 2.56
CA VAL A 43 -6.80 -4.02 2.53
C VAL A 43 -6.79 -4.57 3.96
N ASP A 44 -5.90 -4.06 4.82
CA ASP A 44 -5.68 -4.55 6.18
C ASP A 44 -6.81 -4.20 7.17
N LYS A 45 -7.78 -3.36 6.78
CA LYS A 45 -8.96 -3.06 7.63
C LYS A 45 -9.95 -4.22 7.72
N GLY A 46 -9.88 -5.17 6.80
CA GLY A 46 -10.76 -6.33 6.75
C GLY A 46 -9.98 -7.62 6.85
N PRO A 47 -10.68 -8.77 6.90
CA PRO A 47 -10.02 -10.07 6.86
C PRO A 47 -9.28 -10.26 5.54
N VAL A 48 -8.07 -10.83 5.64
CA VAL A 48 -7.21 -11.24 4.54
C VAL A 48 -6.85 -12.70 4.77
N ASP A 49 -7.08 -13.55 3.78
CA ASP A 49 -6.69 -14.96 3.85
C ASP A 49 -5.18 -15.09 3.60
N ALA A 50 -4.46 -15.63 4.57
CA ALA A 50 -3.01 -15.78 4.53
C ALA A 50 -2.52 -16.78 3.46
N ILE A 51 -3.36 -17.72 3.02
CA ILE A 51 -2.97 -18.75 2.04
C ILE A 51 -3.28 -18.25 0.62
N SER A 52 -4.52 -17.85 0.35
CA SER A 52 -4.94 -17.41 -1.00
C SER A 52 -4.56 -15.96 -1.31
N SER A 53 -4.25 -15.16 -0.28
CA SER A 53 -4.09 -13.70 -0.36
C SER A 53 -5.34 -12.97 -0.85
N GLU A 54 -6.52 -13.57 -0.71
CA GLU A 54 -7.79 -12.88 -0.94
C GLU A 54 -8.10 -11.91 0.21
N ALA A 55 -8.77 -10.81 -0.07
CA ALA A 55 -9.08 -9.78 0.92
C ALA A 55 -10.53 -9.32 0.81
N ARG A 56 -11.11 -8.91 1.95
CA ARG A 56 -12.46 -8.31 1.99
C ARG A 56 -12.51 -6.97 1.26
N TYR A 57 -11.43 -6.19 1.32
CA TYR A 57 -11.29 -4.91 0.64
C TYR A 57 -10.24 -5.04 -0.45
N SER A 58 -10.65 -5.54 -1.61
CA SER A 58 -9.80 -5.71 -2.79
C SER A 58 -10.32 -4.86 -3.95
N LEU A 59 -9.40 -4.34 -4.78
CA LEU A 59 -9.74 -3.73 -6.08
C LEU A 59 -9.84 -4.78 -7.19
N SER A 60 -9.28 -5.97 -6.99
CA SER A 60 -9.40 -7.10 -7.90
C SER A 60 -10.59 -7.96 -7.50
N GLU A 61 -11.48 -8.17 -8.46
CA GLU A 61 -12.66 -9.03 -8.34
C GLU A 61 -12.26 -10.49 -8.04
N GLU A 62 -11.21 -11.00 -8.68
CA GLU A 62 -10.70 -12.36 -8.47
C GLU A 62 -10.06 -12.56 -7.09
N LYS A 63 -9.69 -11.47 -6.41
CA LYS A 63 -9.09 -11.50 -5.06
C LYS A 63 -10.05 -11.02 -3.98
N LEU A 64 -11.33 -10.86 -4.30
CA LEU A 64 -12.34 -10.35 -3.38
C LEU A 64 -12.99 -11.47 -2.57
N ILE A 65 -12.88 -11.41 -1.25
CA ILE A 65 -13.66 -12.29 -0.37
C ILE A 65 -15.13 -11.85 -0.39
N ARG A 66 -15.97 -12.67 -1.04
CA ARG A 66 -17.43 -12.46 -1.15
C ARG A 66 -18.22 -13.09 -0.01
N GLN A 67 -17.63 -14.08 0.66
CA GLN A 67 -18.24 -14.78 1.79
C GLN A 67 -18.50 -13.79 2.94
N SER A 68 -19.66 -13.93 3.59
CA SER A 68 -19.91 -13.23 4.84
C SER A 68 -19.09 -13.87 5.94
N ILE A 69 -18.07 -13.15 6.41
CA ILE A 69 -17.24 -13.56 7.54
C ILE A 69 -17.51 -12.54 8.64
N ASP A 70 -17.96 -13.01 9.80
CA ASP A 70 -18.10 -12.15 10.96
C ASP A 70 -16.72 -11.84 11.53
N PHE A 71 -16.41 -10.55 11.65
CA PHE A 71 -15.18 -10.07 12.26
C PHE A 71 -15.44 -8.81 13.06
N LYS A 72 -14.58 -8.56 14.05
CA LYS A 72 -14.64 -7.37 14.89
C LYS A 72 -13.24 -6.76 14.99
N ALA A 73 -13.16 -5.45 14.78
CA ALA A 73 -11.92 -4.72 15.01
C ALA A 73 -11.55 -4.80 16.50
N MET A 74 -10.38 -5.35 16.79
CA MET A 74 -9.79 -5.34 18.12
C MET A 74 -8.74 -4.22 18.16
N VAL A 75 -8.92 -3.28 19.08
CA VAL A 75 -7.94 -2.21 19.32
C VAL A 75 -7.11 -2.65 20.51
N SER A 76 -5.81 -2.88 20.29
CA SER A 76 -4.88 -3.13 21.39
C SER A 76 -4.54 -1.82 22.10
N ASP A 77 -4.28 -1.89 23.40
CA ASP A 77 -3.89 -0.72 24.22
C ASP A 77 -2.69 0.02 23.62
N ILE A 78 -1.74 -0.72 23.03
CA ILE A 78 -0.57 -0.18 22.33
C ILE A 78 -1.00 0.67 21.13
N THR A 79 -1.91 0.17 20.29
CA THR A 79 -2.39 0.89 19.10
C THR A 79 -3.12 2.17 19.49
N GLN A 80 -3.92 2.10 20.57
CA GLN A 80 -4.63 3.26 21.09
C GLN A 80 -3.66 4.31 21.64
N ALA A 81 -2.66 3.90 22.43
CA ALA A 81 -1.64 4.79 22.97
C ALA A 81 -0.84 5.49 21.86
N ILE A 82 -0.38 4.75 20.84
CA ILE A 82 0.34 5.31 19.69
C ILE A 82 -0.54 6.31 18.93
N THR A 83 -1.81 5.98 18.68
CA THR A 83 -2.73 6.87 17.97
C THR A 83 -2.96 8.18 18.73
N LEU A 84 -3.13 8.11 20.05
CA LEU A 84 -3.28 9.29 20.92
C LEU A 84 -2.00 10.13 20.94
N PHE A 85 -0.83 9.48 21.03
CA PHE A 85 0.46 10.16 21.00
C PHE A 85 0.70 10.91 19.69
N ILE A 86 0.42 10.29 18.54
CA ILE A 86 0.51 10.96 17.23
C ILE A 86 -0.45 12.16 17.15
N LYS A 87 -1.69 12.00 17.63
CA LYS A 87 -2.65 13.11 17.69
C LYS A 87 -2.14 14.27 18.56
N LEU A 88 -1.51 13.97 19.69
CA LEU A 88 -0.92 14.97 20.57
C LEU A 88 0.23 15.71 19.89
N ILE A 89 1.16 15.00 19.25
CA ILE A 89 2.26 15.60 18.49
C ILE A 89 1.72 16.54 17.41
N ASN A 90 0.77 16.08 16.60
CA ASN A 90 0.18 16.91 15.55
C ASN A 90 -0.48 18.15 16.15
N GLN A 91 -1.24 18.00 17.23
CA GLN A 91 -1.86 19.14 17.90
C GLN A 91 -0.81 20.16 18.40
N LEU A 92 0.35 19.73 18.89
CA LEU A 92 1.41 20.62 19.33
C LEU A 92 2.14 21.29 18.16
N LEU A 93 2.43 20.54 17.08
CA LEU A 93 3.11 21.06 15.90
C LEU A 93 2.28 22.07 15.11
N TYR A 94 0.95 21.90 15.07
CA TYR A 94 0.03 22.78 14.33
C TYR A 94 -0.66 23.85 15.21
N LYS A 95 -0.30 23.96 16.50
CA LYS A 95 -0.74 25.06 17.41
C LYS A 95 0.33 26.14 17.63
N LEU A 96 1.45 26.09 16.90
CA LEU A 96 2.46 27.16 16.79
C LEU A 96 2.39 27.81 15.41
#